data_AF-A0A931UU67-F1
#
_entry.id   AF-A0A931UU67-F1
#
_cell.length_a   1.000
_cell.length_b   1.000
_cell.length_c   1.000
_cell.angle_alpha   90.00
_cell.angle_beta   90.00
_cell.angle_gamma   90.00
#
_symmetry.space_group_name_H-M   'P 1'
#
loop_
_entity.id
_entity.type
_entity.pdbx_description
1 polymer ?
#
loop_
_entity_poly.entity_id
_entity_poly.type
_entity_poly.pdbx_seq_one_letter_code
_entity_poly.pdbx_strand_id
1 'polypeptide(L)'
;MTVCPWCKARYPSSSKVCLKCGKAAADHPSVTGRTVGDEFGDDEIADAPALDLDISTSRATPGMPTSQPLGREVDDGFGDDDDAGQAPHAALDLDLRAPGSEAPSPMPKEEEPKKKREIVTVQKPSDEIEIDPYEVRILADYGADPKSIVETIPYALRVVKRQHELKKALERVRGSIKEAEAKRDERLVELGTLLRPVIAGNPDFASFGATIQHAEKTVQEREAALAETNAAFRDKAAALDAEIAGFEPQLNAAKTEVAAKTKAFDDADLLRKKHEARRKRVEIDVRAAQAKLAAIETPAPDRAQAQALIAAANQERETRAAEEKIATQAAQRAEGELATARAVLHGLETQVEALRNKRRSLEQEFSRAGAVRTEGVQAASKELRGVLLEIGRKTWKGGPDAPGADMRRKGVADAMAQVKKLQIDLEKHVRALGAADQSSVRKGLAILGAAVFLVIGLFVAWRALRSNPYRPPDQQPKSMIVHPSHRA
;
A
#
# COMPACT_ATOMS: atom_id res chain seq x y z
N MET A 1 5.11 -6.44 23.63
CA MET A 1 3.77 -5.82 23.62
C MET A 1 3.50 -5.26 22.24
N THR A 2 2.33 -5.53 21.67
CA THR A 2 1.93 -5.10 20.32
C THR A 2 0.91 -3.96 20.41
N VAL A 3 0.88 -3.08 19.41
CA VAL A 3 -0.09 -1.97 19.31
C VAL A 3 -1.18 -2.36 18.31
N CYS A 4 -2.44 -2.33 18.73
CA CYS A 4 -3.55 -2.67 17.84
C CYS A 4 -3.64 -1.66 16.69
N PRO A 5 -3.58 -2.09 15.42
CA PRO A 5 -3.60 -1.17 14.29
C PRO A 5 -4.95 -0.43 14.17
N TRP A 6 -6.04 -1.03 14.64
CA TRP A 6 -7.40 -0.47 14.62
C TRP A 6 -7.65 0.63 15.66
N CYS A 7 -7.17 0.48 16.89
CA CYS A 7 -7.52 1.39 18.00
C CYS A 7 -6.32 1.92 18.81
N LYS A 8 -5.10 1.56 18.42
CA LYS A 8 -3.82 1.97 19.03
C LYS A 8 -3.64 1.60 20.52
N ALA A 9 -4.48 0.71 21.06
CA ALA A 9 -4.28 0.16 22.40
C ALA A 9 -3.08 -0.81 22.43
N ARG A 10 -2.29 -0.77 23.51
CA ARG A 10 -1.21 -1.74 23.77
C ARG A 10 -1.82 -3.01 24.36
N TYR A 11 -1.39 -4.18 23.87
CA TYR A 11 -1.87 -5.47 24.35
C TYR A 11 -0.73 -6.53 24.35
N PRO A 12 -0.82 -7.60 25.18
CA PRO A 12 0.18 -8.67 25.20
C PRO A 12 0.18 -9.45 23.88
N SER A 13 1.36 -9.79 23.37
CA SER A 13 1.53 -10.47 22.07
C SER A 13 0.84 -11.84 21.98
N SER A 14 0.47 -12.43 23.12
CA SER A 14 -0.23 -13.72 23.19
C SER A 14 -1.72 -13.64 22.84
N SER A 15 -2.36 -12.46 22.83
CA SER A 15 -3.79 -12.37 22.49
C SER A 15 -3.99 -12.16 20.99
N LYS A 16 -4.63 -13.12 20.32
CA LYS A 16 -4.98 -13.04 18.87
C LYS A 16 -5.92 -11.87 18.54
N VAL A 17 -6.67 -11.37 19.53
CA VAL A 17 -7.71 -10.34 19.34
C VAL A 17 -7.49 -9.19 20.32
N CYS A 18 -7.67 -7.95 19.87
CA CYS A 18 -7.52 -6.78 20.74
C CYS A 18 -8.66 -6.70 21.77
N LEU A 19 -8.33 -6.74 23.06
CA LEU A 19 -9.31 -6.66 24.17
C LEU A 19 -10.16 -5.37 24.17
N LYS A 20 -9.71 -4.30 23.51
CA LYS A 20 -10.44 -3.02 23.49
C LYS A 20 -11.47 -2.93 22.36
N CYS A 21 -11.18 -3.49 21.18
CA CYS A 21 -12.03 -3.32 20.01
C CYS A 21 -12.51 -4.64 19.38
N GLY A 22 -12.09 -5.80 19.90
CA GLY A 22 -12.52 -7.12 19.44
C GLY A 22 -12.05 -7.50 18.03
N LYS A 23 -11.09 -6.77 17.45
CA LYS A 23 -10.56 -7.04 16.10
C LYS A 23 -9.19 -7.71 16.15
N ALA A 24 -8.94 -8.66 15.25
CA ALA A 24 -7.62 -9.26 15.09
C ALA A 24 -6.69 -8.30 14.32
N ALA A 25 -5.39 -8.38 14.59
CA ALA A 25 -4.41 -7.58 13.86
C ALA A 25 -4.31 -8.01 12.38
N ALA A 26 -4.51 -9.30 12.10
CA ALA A 26 -4.49 -9.87 10.75
C ALA A 26 -5.58 -9.28 9.82
N ASP A 27 -6.73 -8.88 10.37
CA ASP A 27 -7.84 -8.31 9.60
C ASP A 27 -7.59 -6.85 9.18
N HIS A 28 -6.52 -6.22 9.66
CA HIS A 28 -6.27 -4.82 9.35
C HIS A 28 -5.80 -4.69 7.89
N PRO A 29 -6.39 -3.80 7.07
CA PRO A 29 -6.08 -3.68 5.65
C PRO A 29 -4.63 -3.23 5.34
N SER A 30 -3.85 -2.85 6.36
CA SER A 30 -2.42 -2.55 6.21
C SER A 30 -1.50 -3.76 6.44
N VAL A 31 -2.02 -4.89 6.94
CA VAL A 31 -1.24 -6.11 7.22
C VAL A 31 -1.27 -7.06 6.02
N THR A 32 -2.26 -6.95 5.15
CA THR A 32 -2.37 -7.73 3.90
C THR A 32 -1.39 -7.33 2.78
N GLY A 33 -0.37 -6.50 3.09
CA GLY A 33 0.58 -5.97 2.11
C GLY A 33 1.98 -6.60 2.09
N ARG A 34 2.33 -7.50 3.02
CA ARG A 34 3.65 -8.17 3.14
C ARG A 34 3.45 -9.27 4.20
N THR A 35 3.25 -10.53 3.83
CA THR A 35 4.31 -11.48 3.44
C THR A 35 3.77 -12.54 2.48
N VAL A 36 4.38 -12.64 1.30
CA VAL A 36 4.38 -13.86 0.49
C VAL A 36 5.40 -14.77 1.15
N GLY A 37 4.95 -15.86 1.77
CA GLY A 37 5.83 -16.83 2.43
C GLY A 37 5.20 -17.48 3.66
N ASP A 38 4.08 -18.17 3.47
CA ASP A 38 3.61 -19.28 4.32
C ASP A 38 2.51 -20.01 3.53
N GLU A 39 2.87 -20.50 2.34
CA GLU A 39 2.22 -21.63 1.69
C GLU A 39 3.07 -22.84 2.08
N PHE A 40 2.56 -23.69 2.98
CA PHE A 40 2.82 -25.13 3.20
C PHE A 40 2.54 -25.44 4.68
N GLY A 41 1.37 -26.01 4.97
CA GLY A 41 1.03 -26.47 6.30
C GLY A 41 -0.42 -26.93 6.40
N ASP A 42 -0.66 -28.15 5.90
CA ASP A 42 -1.58 -29.16 6.43
C ASP A 42 -2.79 -28.68 7.24
N ASP A 43 -3.97 -28.65 6.59
CA ASP A 43 -5.23 -28.79 7.30
C ASP A 43 -5.99 -30.02 6.75
N GLU A 44 -6.03 -31.03 7.61
CA GLU A 44 -6.93 -32.18 7.64
C GLU A 44 -8.37 -31.82 7.24
N ILE A 45 -8.82 -32.38 6.12
CA ILE A 45 -10.24 -32.47 5.80
C ILE A 45 -10.79 -33.69 6.53
N ALA A 46 -11.45 -33.46 7.66
CA ALA A 46 -12.32 -34.43 8.32
C ALA A 46 -13.77 -34.29 7.81
N ASP A 47 -14.39 -35.45 7.62
CA ASP A 47 -15.82 -35.75 7.61
C ASP A 47 -16.66 -35.47 6.34
N ALA A 48 -16.68 -36.46 5.45
CA ALA A 48 -17.89 -36.88 4.73
C ALA A 48 -17.97 -38.43 4.69
N PRO A 49 -19.15 -39.04 4.90
CA PRO A 49 -19.25 -40.46 5.26
C PRO A 49 -19.27 -41.44 4.08
N ALA A 50 -18.60 -42.57 4.33
CA ALA A 50 -18.91 -43.94 3.91
C ALA A 50 -19.31 -44.22 2.45
N LEU A 51 -18.36 -44.77 1.69
CA LEU A 51 -18.63 -45.77 0.67
C LEU A 51 -17.56 -46.86 0.78
N ASP A 52 -18.01 -48.04 1.23
CA ASP A 52 -17.27 -49.29 1.22
C ASP A 52 -16.69 -49.58 -0.15
N LEU A 53 -15.40 -49.92 -0.20
CA LEU A 53 -14.83 -50.80 -1.22
C LEU A 53 -13.58 -51.47 -0.66
N ASP A 54 -13.79 -52.69 -0.19
CA ASP A 54 -12.78 -53.70 0.09
C ASP A 54 -11.85 -53.91 -1.11
N ILE A 55 -10.57 -53.54 -0.97
CA ILE A 55 -9.49 -54.26 -1.65
C ILE A 55 -8.36 -54.50 -0.65
N SER A 56 -8.31 -55.74 -0.20
CA SER A 56 -7.17 -56.35 0.46
C SER A 56 -5.92 -56.26 -0.42
N THR A 57 -4.78 -55.86 0.16
CA THR A 57 -3.51 -56.52 -0.13
C THR A 57 -2.50 -56.23 0.97
N SER A 58 -2.19 -57.30 1.68
CA SER A 58 -1.22 -57.42 2.76
C SER A 58 0.21 -57.23 2.24
N ARG A 59 1.03 -56.42 2.92
CA ARG A 59 2.47 -56.66 2.99
C ARG A 59 3.08 -56.07 4.25
N ALA A 60 3.48 -56.96 5.15
CA ALA A 60 4.44 -56.76 6.23
C ALA A 60 5.84 -56.48 5.61
N THR A 61 6.77 -55.69 6.15
CA THR A 61 7.49 -55.70 7.45
C THR A 61 8.46 -54.45 7.46
N PRO A 62 9.52 -54.33 8.29
CA PRO A 62 9.50 -53.83 9.66
C PRO A 62 10.53 -52.69 9.94
N GLY A 63 10.32 -51.95 11.04
CA GLY A 63 11.40 -51.43 11.92
C GLY A 63 12.31 -50.31 11.41
N MET A 64 12.14 -49.11 11.97
CA MET A 64 13.25 -48.15 12.12
C MET A 64 13.27 -47.56 13.55
N PRO A 65 14.48 -47.30 14.09
CA PRO A 65 14.67 -46.89 15.48
C PRO A 65 14.50 -45.38 15.69
N THR A 66 14.06 -45.07 16.90
CA THR A 66 14.05 -43.77 17.57
C THR A 66 15.41 -43.06 17.51
N SER A 67 15.43 -41.84 16.96
CA SER A 67 16.52 -40.88 17.14
C SER A 67 16.04 -39.67 17.94
N GLN A 68 16.71 -39.41 19.06
CA GLN A 68 16.58 -38.24 19.92
C GLN A 68 16.88 -36.93 19.18
N PRO A 69 16.23 -35.81 19.52
CA PRO A 69 16.72 -34.50 19.13
C PRO A 69 17.78 -33.99 20.12
N LEU A 70 19.02 -33.84 19.62
CA LEU A 70 20.05 -33.03 20.27
C LEU A 70 19.66 -31.56 20.15
N GLY A 71 19.38 -30.94 21.31
CA GLY A 71 19.23 -29.50 21.44
C GLY A 71 20.53 -28.81 21.07
N ARG A 72 20.45 -27.90 20.09
CA ARG A 72 21.50 -26.95 19.75
C ARG A 72 21.02 -25.58 20.22
N GLU A 73 21.50 -25.16 21.37
CA GLU A 73 21.39 -23.79 21.85
C GLU A 73 22.05 -22.87 20.83
N VAL A 74 21.31 -21.87 20.38
CA VAL A 74 21.81 -20.77 19.55
C VAL A 74 22.12 -19.66 20.53
N ASP A 75 23.41 -19.32 20.61
CA ASP A 75 23.96 -18.28 21.46
C ASP A 75 23.68 -16.93 20.78
N ASP A 76 22.67 -16.22 21.27
CA ASP A 76 22.29 -14.88 20.81
C ASP A 76 23.30 -13.85 21.35
N GLY A 77 24.49 -13.84 20.76
CA GLY A 77 25.51 -12.83 20.98
C GLY A 77 25.12 -11.48 20.38
N PHE A 78 24.30 -10.71 21.11
CA PHE A 78 24.12 -9.27 20.91
C PHE A 78 25.41 -8.54 21.33
N GLY A 79 26.31 -8.35 20.37
CA GLY A 79 27.42 -7.41 20.48
C GLY A 79 26.97 -6.02 20.05
N ASP A 80 26.85 -5.13 21.03
CA ASP A 80 26.87 -3.67 20.84
C ASP A 80 28.25 -3.28 20.31
N ASP A 81 28.32 -2.91 19.02
CA ASP A 81 29.44 -2.15 18.47
C ASP A 81 28.87 -0.84 17.88
N ASP A 82 28.63 0.11 18.79
CA ASP A 82 28.73 1.53 18.50
C ASP A 82 30.20 1.83 18.15
N ASP A 83 30.54 1.96 16.86
CA ASP A 83 31.77 2.64 16.50
C ASP A 83 31.60 3.59 15.32
N ALA A 84 31.87 4.86 15.65
CA ALA A 84 31.73 6.02 14.82
C ALA A 84 32.94 6.11 13.87
N GLY A 85 32.75 5.68 12.63
CA GLY A 85 33.78 5.73 11.58
C GLY A 85 33.38 6.64 10.43
N GLN A 86 33.55 7.94 10.62
CA GLN A 86 33.43 8.99 9.60
C GLN A 86 34.38 8.74 8.41
N ALA A 87 33.85 8.51 7.20
CA ALA A 87 34.63 8.56 5.97
C ALA A 87 33.93 9.45 4.91
N PRO A 88 34.67 10.32 4.20
CA PRO A 88 34.09 11.32 3.32
C PRO A 88 33.70 10.71 1.98
N HIS A 89 32.47 10.96 1.54
CA HIS A 89 32.06 10.74 0.16
C HIS A 89 32.77 11.77 -0.73
N ALA A 90 33.83 11.32 -1.41
CA ALA A 90 34.37 12.00 -2.57
C ALA A 90 33.34 11.91 -3.71
N ALA A 91 32.71 13.06 -4.02
CA ALA A 91 31.92 13.24 -5.22
C ALA A 91 32.85 13.13 -6.43
N LEU A 92 32.72 12.03 -7.18
CA LEU A 92 33.20 11.95 -8.56
C LEU A 92 32.18 12.66 -9.44
N ASP A 93 32.45 13.93 -9.75
CA ASP A 93 31.85 14.65 -10.86
C ASP A 93 32.29 14.00 -12.17
N LEU A 94 31.47 13.08 -12.69
CA LEU A 94 31.59 12.57 -14.05
C LEU A 94 30.82 13.51 -14.99
N ASP A 95 31.55 14.44 -15.59
CA ASP A 95 31.09 15.35 -16.63
C ASP A 95 30.83 14.57 -17.94
N LEU A 96 29.70 13.86 -18.01
CA LEU A 96 29.18 13.26 -19.24
C LEU A 96 28.47 14.34 -20.06
N ARG A 97 29.28 15.09 -20.81
CA ARG A 97 28.85 16.05 -21.84
C ARG A 97 28.21 15.31 -23.01
N ALA A 98 26.89 15.11 -22.95
CA ALA A 98 26.08 14.68 -24.08
C ALA A 98 26.00 15.80 -25.15
N PRO A 99 26.06 15.49 -26.46
CA PRO A 99 25.90 16.47 -27.51
C PRO A 99 24.43 16.90 -27.63
N GLY A 100 24.17 18.15 -27.26
CA GLY A 100 23.13 19.03 -27.82
C GLY A 100 21.75 18.43 -28.11
N SER A 101 20.99 18.07 -27.08
CA SER A 101 19.53 18.18 -27.17
C SER A 101 19.15 19.58 -26.71
N GLU A 102 18.75 20.45 -27.62
CA GLU A 102 18.03 21.68 -27.29
C GLU A 102 16.81 21.29 -26.45
N ALA A 103 16.94 21.48 -25.13
CA ALA A 103 15.82 21.35 -24.23
C ALA A 103 14.79 22.42 -24.68
N PRO A 104 13.54 22.03 -25.01
CA PRO A 104 12.52 23.00 -25.31
C PRO A 104 12.40 23.93 -24.10
N SER A 105 12.48 25.24 -24.36
CA SER A 105 12.34 26.26 -23.35
C SER A 105 11.15 25.93 -22.44
N PRO A 106 11.27 26.07 -21.11
CA PRO A 106 10.15 25.86 -20.21
C PRO A 106 9.00 26.74 -20.70
N MET A 107 7.94 26.09 -21.18
CA MET A 107 6.74 26.80 -21.61
C MET A 107 6.33 27.73 -20.47
N PRO A 108 5.98 28.99 -20.77
CA PRO A 108 5.54 29.94 -19.76
C PRO A 108 4.43 29.24 -18.96
N LYS A 109 4.60 29.18 -17.63
CA LYS A 109 3.54 28.72 -16.72
C LYS A 109 2.31 29.55 -17.04
N GLU A 110 1.40 28.96 -17.77
CA GLU A 110 0.09 29.50 -18.06
C GLU A 110 -0.55 29.73 -16.70
N GLU A 111 -0.60 30.99 -16.26
CA GLU A 111 -1.34 31.38 -15.07
C GLU A 111 -2.77 30.89 -15.31
N GLU A 112 -3.17 29.81 -14.61
CA GLU A 112 -4.52 29.30 -14.65
C GLU A 112 -5.46 30.49 -14.49
N PRO A 113 -6.24 30.85 -15.53
CA PRO A 113 -7.08 32.02 -15.49
C PRO A 113 -8.00 31.82 -14.29
N LYS A 114 -7.84 32.67 -13.27
CA LYS A 114 -8.68 32.69 -12.06
C LYS A 114 -10.11 32.52 -12.53
N LYS A 115 -10.61 31.29 -12.39
CA LYS A 115 -11.92 30.87 -12.86
C LYS A 115 -12.87 31.77 -12.10
N LYS A 116 -13.30 32.87 -12.74
CA LYS A 116 -14.38 33.72 -12.23
C LYS A 116 -15.44 32.70 -11.86
N ARG A 117 -15.76 32.61 -10.56
CA ARG A 117 -16.92 31.85 -10.11
C ARG A 117 -18.07 32.48 -10.86
N GLU A 118 -18.38 31.89 -12.01
CA GLU A 118 -19.57 32.17 -12.77
C GLU A 118 -20.65 31.90 -11.75
N ILE A 119 -21.22 32.99 -11.24
CA ILE A 119 -22.38 32.94 -10.38
C ILE A 119 -23.40 32.31 -11.30
N VAL A 120 -23.53 30.98 -11.21
CA VAL A 120 -24.57 30.20 -11.86
C VAL A 120 -25.82 30.93 -11.45
N THR A 121 -26.33 31.72 -12.39
CA THR A 121 -27.53 32.49 -12.22
C THR A 121 -28.58 31.41 -12.27
N VAL A 122 -28.93 30.91 -11.08
CA VAL A 122 -30.02 29.95 -10.90
C VAL A 122 -31.20 30.61 -11.59
N GLN A 123 -31.53 30.13 -12.79
CA GLN A 123 -32.69 30.60 -13.52
C GLN A 123 -33.84 30.50 -12.55
N LYS A 124 -34.37 31.65 -12.15
CA LYS A 124 -35.53 31.74 -11.27
C LYS A 124 -36.63 30.95 -12.01
N PRO A 125 -37.07 29.79 -11.51
CA PRO A 125 -38.08 29.00 -12.20
C PRO A 125 -39.29 29.91 -12.39
N SER A 126 -39.70 30.10 -13.65
CA SER A 126 -40.80 30.98 -14.04
C SER A 126 -42.17 30.46 -13.59
N ASP A 127 -42.20 29.26 -13.03
CA ASP A 127 -43.36 28.71 -12.34
C ASP A 127 -43.07 28.80 -10.84
N GLU A 128 -43.54 29.87 -10.21
CA GLU A 128 -43.51 29.99 -8.75
C GLU A 128 -44.32 28.82 -8.18
N ILE A 129 -43.62 27.80 -7.69
CA ILE A 129 -44.24 26.63 -7.09
C ILE A 129 -44.93 27.12 -5.82
N GLU A 130 -46.26 27.13 -5.85
CA GLU A 130 -47.11 27.44 -4.70
C GLU A 130 -46.93 26.32 -3.66
N ILE A 131 -46.00 26.55 -2.73
CA ILE A 131 -45.78 25.67 -1.59
C ILE A 131 -46.62 26.20 -0.45
N ASP A 132 -47.56 25.37 0.01
CA ASP A 132 -48.43 25.69 1.14
C ASP A 132 -47.59 26.05 2.40
N PRO A 133 -47.75 27.28 2.94
CA PRO A 133 -47.08 27.68 4.17
C PRO A 133 -47.36 26.76 5.37
N TYR A 134 -48.51 26.08 5.42
CA TYR A 134 -48.84 25.14 6.48
C TYR A 134 -47.95 23.90 6.44
N GLU A 135 -47.68 23.34 5.26
CA GLU A 135 -46.76 22.20 5.10
C GLU A 135 -45.35 22.56 5.54
N VAL A 136 -44.88 23.77 5.21
CA VAL A 136 -43.56 24.27 5.64
C VAL A 136 -43.49 24.36 7.17
N ARG A 137 -44.57 24.83 7.81
CA ARG A 137 -44.63 24.98 9.27
C ARG A 137 -44.65 23.63 9.98
N ILE A 138 -45.39 22.66 9.44
CA ILE A 138 -45.42 21.28 9.94
C ILE A 138 -44.06 20.61 9.78
N LEU A 139 -43.40 20.79 8.63
CA LEU A 139 -42.07 20.21 8.38
C LEU A 139 -41.01 20.83 9.31
N ALA A 140 -41.10 22.15 9.52
CA ALA A 140 -40.21 22.89 10.40
C ALA A 140 -40.29 22.41 11.86
N ASP A 141 -41.51 22.25 12.39
CA ASP A 141 -41.80 21.74 13.74
C ASP A 141 -40.94 22.39 14.86
N TYR A 142 -40.77 23.72 14.79
CA TYR A 142 -40.05 24.46 15.84
C TYR A 142 -40.90 24.68 17.11
N GLY A 143 -42.21 24.46 17.01
CA GLY A 143 -43.20 24.80 18.03
C GLY A 143 -43.64 26.26 17.97
N ALA A 144 -44.46 26.67 18.92
CA ALA A 144 -44.90 28.07 19.05
C ALA A 144 -43.73 28.98 19.47
N ASP A 145 -43.79 30.23 19.04
CA ASP A 145 -42.78 31.23 19.38
C ASP A 145 -42.78 31.50 20.91
N PRO A 146 -41.60 31.61 21.54
CA PRO A 146 -41.50 31.79 22.98
C PRO A 146 -42.11 33.14 23.37
N LYS A 147 -43.01 33.13 24.35
CA LYS A 147 -43.62 34.37 24.86
C LYS A 147 -42.77 35.01 25.96
N SER A 148 -41.88 34.24 26.56
CA SER A 148 -41.02 34.66 27.67
C SER A 148 -39.55 34.35 27.46
N ILE A 149 -38.69 35.09 28.17
CA ILE A 149 -37.23 34.92 28.16
C ILE A 149 -36.81 33.51 28.62
N VAL A 150 -37.54 32.94 29.59
CA VAL A 150 -37.26 31.62 30.16
C VAL A 150 -37.51 30.51 29.12
N GLU A 151 -38.54 30.67 28.28
CA GLU A 151 -38.84 29.74 27.18
C GLU A 151 -37.86 29.86 26.00
N THR A 152 -37.11 30.95 25.91
CA THR A 152 -36.24 31.23 24.75
C THR A 152 -35.04 30.29 24.67
N ILE A 153 -34.50 29.86 25.82
CA ILE A 153 -33.37 28.92 25.88
C ILE A 153 -33.76 27.52 25.36
N PRO A 154 -34.81 26.84 25.89
CA PRO A 154 -35.20 25.53 25.37
C PRO A 154 -35.71 25.60 23.93
N TYR A 155 -36.36 26.71 23.53
CA TYR A 155 -36.71 26.95 22.13
C TYR A 155 -35.47 27.00 21.22
N ALA A 156 -34.46 27.79 21.58
CA ALA A 156 -33.22 27.90 20.78
C ALA A 156 -32.50 26.55 20.64
N LEU A 157 -32.40 25.77 21.72
CA LEU A 157 -31.81 24.42 21.67
C LEU A 157 -32.63 23.47 20.76
N ARG A 158 -33.96 23.52 20.84
CA ARG A 158 -34.85 22.75 19.96
C ARG A 158 -34.65 23.13 18.50
N VAL A 159 -34.64 24.44 18.19
CA VAL A 159 -34.42 24.94 16.83
C VAL A 159 -33.07 24.50 16.28
N VAL A 160 -31.99 24.62 17.06
CA VAL A 160 -30.64 24.19 16.61
C VAL A 160 -30.61 22.69 16.32
N LYS A 161 -31.18 21.86 17.21
CA LYS A 161 -31.28 20.41 17.00
C LYS A 161 -32.10 20.10 15.74
N ARG A 162 -33.26 20.74 15.59
CA ARG A 162 -34.17 20.51 14.46
C ARG A 162 -33.58 21.01 13.14
N GLN A 163 -32.88 22.15 13.13
CA GLN A 163 -32.14 22.63 11.96
C GLN A 163 -31.05 21.65 11.53
N HIS A 164 -30.38 20.99 12.48
CA HIS A 164 -29.41 19.94 12.15
C HIS A 164 -30.08 18.73 11.48
N GLU A 165 -31.23 18.30 11.99
CA GLU A 165 -32.03 17.23 11.37
C GLU A 165 -32.51 17.61 9.95
N LEU A 166 -33.01 18.84 9.78
CA LEU A 166 -33.46 19.36 8.49
C LEU A 166 -32.30 19.50 7.50
N LYS A 167 -31.10 19.93 7.94
CA LYS A 167 -29.90 19.95 7.08
C LYS A 167 -29.52 18.56 6.59
N LYS A 168 -29.54 17.56 7.49
CA LYS A 168 -29.31 16.16 7.10
C LYS A 168 -30.37 15.65 6.12
N ALA A 169 -31.65 15.96 6.35
CA ALA A 169 -32.73 15.59 5.45
C ALA A 169 -32.54 16.25 4.06
N LEU A 170 -32.15 17.52 4.04
CA LEU A 170 -31.85 18.27 2.82
C LEU A 170 -30.68 17.64 2.04
N GLU A 171 -29.60 17.23 2.70
CA GLU A 171 -28.51 16.50 2.07
C GLU A 171 -28.97 15.19 1.43
N ARG A 172 -29.86 14.44 2.11
CA ARG A 172 -30.47 13.22 1.52
C ARG A 172 -31.31 13.54 0.30
N VAL A 173 -32.15 14.57 0.35
CA VAL A 173 -32.97 15.01 -0.79
C VAL A 173 -32.11 15.47 -1.96
N ARG A 174 -30.99 16.16 -1.70
CA ARG A 174 -30.02 16.50 -2.77
C ARG A 174 -29.40 15.26 -3.39
N GLY A 175 -29.09 14.25 -2.59
CA GLY A 175 -28.63 12.94 -3.08
C GLY A 175 -29.67 12.28 -3.99
N SER A 176 -30.92 12.19 -3.52
CA SER A 176 -32.00 11.57 -4.30
C SER A 176 -32.35 12.34 -5.57
N ILE A 177 -32.25 13.68 -5.58
CA ILE A 177 -32.39 14.48 -6.81
C ILE A 177 -31.31 14.08 -7.82
N LYS A 178 -30.04 14.04 -7.41
CA LYS A 178 -28.94 13.65 -8.32
C LYS A 178 -29.15 12.25 -8.89
N GLU A 179 -29.59 11.30 -8.07
CA GLU A 179 -29.92 9.94 -8.52
C GLU A 179 -31.11 9.90 -9.48
N ALA A 180 -32.17 10.67 -9.20
CA ALA A 180 -33.35 10.75 -10.06
C ALA A 180 -33.04 11.46 -11.40
N GLU A 181 -32.20 12.49 -11.38
CA GLU A 181 -31.70 13.17 -12.58
C GLU A 181 -30.85 12.23 -13.43
N ALA A 182 -29.96 11.45 -12.81
CA ALA A 182 -29.18 10.43 -13.51
C ALA A 182 -30.09 9.36 -14.16
N LYS A 183 -31.12 8.89 -13.45
CA LYS A 183 -32.12 7.96 -14.00
C LYS A 183 -32.90 8.57 -15.16
N ARG A 184 -33.34 9.83 -15.04
CA ARG A 184 -34.01 10.55 -16.13
C ARG A 184 -33.10 10.63 -17.36
N ASP A 185 -31.84 11.00 -17.16
CA ASP A 185 -30.86 11.13 -18.23
C ASP A 185 -30.55 9.77 -18.88
N GLU A 186 -30.50 8.69 -18.11
CA GLU A 186 -30.42 7.32 -18.62
C GLU A 186 -31.65 6.94 -19.47
N ARG A 187 -32.87 7.22 -19.02
CA ARG A 187 -34.10 6.98 -19.81
C ARG A 187 -34.09 7.75 -21.14
N LEU A 188 -33.58 8.98 -21.12
CA LEU A 188 -33.42 9.80 -22.34
C LEU A 188 -32.40 9.20 -23.29
N VAL A 189 -31.28 8.68 -22.79
CA VAL A 189 -30.28 7.96 -23.60
C VAL A 189 -30.87 6.68 -24.19
N GLU A 190 -31.60 5.88 -23.40
CA GLU A 190 -32.28 4.67 -23.89
C GLU A 190 -33.24 4.99 -25.04
N LEU A 191 -34.01 6.08 -24.91
CA LEU A 191 -34.90 6.57 -25.98
C LEU A 191 -34.09 7.00 -27.21
N GLY A 192 -33.00 7.76 -27.02
CA GLY A 192 -32.12 8.18 -28.12
C GLY A 192 -31.52 6.99 -28.88
N THR A 193 -31.07 5.96 -28.16
CA THR A 193 -30.54 4.72 -28.74
C THR A 193 -31.60 3.96 -29.53
N LEU A 194 -32.83 3.87 -29.02
CA LEU A 194 -33.94 3.22 -29.73
C LEU A 194 -34.32 3.96 -31.02
N LEU A 195 -34.28 5.30 -30.99
CA LEU A 195 -34.64 6.13 -32.14
C LEU A 195 -33.52 6.27 -33.17
N ARG A 196 -32.29 5.89 -32.83
CA ARG A 196 -31.11 5.98 -33.71
C ARG A 196 -31.34 5.47 -35.14
N PRO A 197 -31.84 4.23 -35.39
CA PRO A 197 -32.05 3.75 -36.76
C PRO A 197 -33.09 4.55 -37.53
N VAL A 198 -34.12 5.07 -36.85
CA VAL A 198 -35.18 5.87 -37.48
C VAL A 198 -34.68 7.27 -37.80
N ILE A 199 -33.89 7.86 -36.91
CA ILE A 199 -33.23 9.16 -37.09
C ILE A 199 -32.27 9.14 -38.28
N ALA A 200 -31.52 8.04 -38.46
CA ALA A 200 -30.61 7.89 -39.59
C ALA A 200 -31.33 7.91 -40.96
N GLY A 201 -32.60 7.49 -41.01
CA GLY A 201 -33.42 7.47 -42.22
C GLY A 201 -34.26 8.74 -42.44
N ASN A 202 -34.31 9.67 -41.49
CA ASN A 202 -35.19 10.84 -41.55
C ASN A 202 -34.39 12.13 -41.85
N PRO A 203 -34.69 12.87 -42.95
CA PRO A 203 -33.94 14.07 -43.33
C PRO A 203 -34.03 15.20 -42.28
N ASP A 204 -35.13 15.28 -41.52
CA ASP A 204 -35.32 16.30 -40.47
C ASP A 204 -34.30 16.17 -39.33
N PHE A 205 -33.73 14.98 -39.17
CA PHE A 205 -32.72 14.67 -38.15
C PHE A 205 -31.34 14.37 -38.74
N ALA A 206 -31.09 14.71 -40.01
CA ALA A 206 -29.82 14.43 -40.68
C ALA A 206 -28.59 14.96 -39.93
N SER A 207 -28.71 16.13 -39.28
CA SER A 207 -27.65 16.72 -38.46
C SER A 207 -27.28 15.85 -37.25
N PHE A 208 -28.28 15.26 -36.58
CA PHE A 208 -28.04 14.33 -35.47
C PHE A 208 -27.44 13.01 -35.96
N GLY A 209 -27.91 12.49 -37.10
CA GLY A 209 -27.36 11.29 -37.72
C GLY A 209 -25.85 11.41 -37.97
N ALA A 210 -25.40 12.53 -38.56
CA ALA A 210 -24.00 12.80 -38.79
C ALA A 210 -23.18 12.89 -37.49
N THR A 211 -23.70 13.59 -36.47
CA THR A 211 -23.02 13.72 -35.17
C THR A 211 -22.90 12.38 -34.44
N ILE A 212 -23.94 11.53 -34.47
CA ILE A 212 -23.88 10.18 -33.88
C ILE A 212 -22.80 9.34 -34.58
N GLN A 213 -22.83 9.30 -35.91
CA GLN A 213 -21.86 8.52 -36.69
C GLN A 213 -20.42 8.96 -36.41
N HIS A 214 -20.19 10.27 -36.31
CA HIS A 214 -18.88 10.82 -35.95
C HIS A 214 -18.44 10.39 -34.53
N ALA A 215 -19.31 10.54 -33.54
CA ALA A 215 -19.02 10.16 -32.16
C ALA A 215 -18.75 8.65 -32.02
N GLU A 216 -19.51 7.81 -32.73
CA GLU A 216 -19.32 6.35 -32.75
C GLU A 216 -18.02 5.95 -33.41
N LYS A 217 -17.71 6.54 -34.56
CA LYS A 217 -16.43 6.34 -35.24
C LYS A 217 -15.27 6.71 -34.31
N THR A 218 -15.40 7.82 -33.58
CA THR A 218 -14.39 8.26 -32.60
C THR A 218 -14.22 7.25 -31.46
N VAL A 219 -15.31 6.69 -30.91
CA VAL A 219 -15.23 5.63 -29.89
C VAL A 219 -14.55 4.39 -30.46
N GLN A 220 -14.97 3.92 -31.63
CA GLN A 220 -14.42 2.73 -32.28
C GLN A 220 -12.93 2.88 -32.59
N GLU A 221 -12.51 4.03 -33.12
CA GLU A 221 -11.10 4.32 -33.40
C GLU A 221 -10.26 4.32 -32.12
N ARG A 222 -10.76 4.93 -31.03
CA ARG A 222 -10.05 4.96 -29.75
C ARG A 222 -9.99 3.59 -29.08
N GLU A 223 -11.06 2.80 -29.16
CA GLU A 223 -11.10 1.43 -28.65
C GLU A 223 -10.15 0.51 -29.43
N ALA A 224 -10.13 0.61 -30.76
CA ALA A 224 -9.21 -0.13 -31.61
C ALA A 224 -7.74 0.24 -31.31
N ALA A 225 -7.44 1.53 -31.19
CA ALA A 225 -6.11 2.00 -30.82
C ALA A 225 -5.68 1.52 -29.42
N LEU A 226 -6.60 1.53 -28.44
CA LEU A 226 -6.32 0.97 -27.11
C LEU A 226 -6.03 -0.53 -27.20
N ALA A 227 -6.84 -1.29 -27.94
CA ALA A 227 -6.65 -2.73 -28.12
C ALA A 227 -5.31 -3.07 -28.80
N GLU A 228 -4.94 -2.36 -29.87
CA GLU A 228 -3.65 -2.51 -30.56
C GLU A 228 -2.48 -2.26 -29.60
N THR A 229 -2.56 -1.20 -28.80
CA THR A 229 -1.48 -0.87 -27.86
C THR A 229 -1.36 -1.88 -26.71
N ASN A 230 -2.49 -2.47 -26.28
CA ASN A 230 -2.50 -3.54 -25.29
C ASN A 230 -1.87 -4.81 -25.86
N ALA A 231 -2.14 -5.15 -27.12
CA ALA A 231 -1.50 -6.28 -27.80
C ALA A 231 0.02 -6.07 -27.90
N ALA A 232 0.45 -4.91 -28.41
CA ALA A 232 1.87 -4.57 -28.55
C ALA A 232 2.62 -4.58 -27.20
N PHE A 233 1.97 -4.16 -26.11
CA PHE A 233 2.54 -4.27 -24.76
C PHE A 233 2.71 -5.73 -24.33
N ARG A 234 1.67 -6.56 -24.51
CA ARG A 234 1.73 -7.99 -24.15
C ARG A 234 2.85 -8.71 -24.90
N ASP A 235 3.00 -8.42 -26.20
CA ASP A 235 4.05 -9.02 -27.03
C ASP A 235 5.45 -8.64 -26.52
N LYS A 236 5.67 -7.36 -26.21
CA LYS A 236 6.94 -6.88 -25.66
C LYS A 236 7.24 -7.45 -24.27
N ALA A 237 6.23 -7.53 -23.41
CA ALA A 237 6.37 -8.12 -22.08
C ALA A 237 6.70 -9.61 -22.19
N ALA A 238 6.01 -10.35 -23.05
CA ALA A 238 6.29 -11.76 -23.30
C ALA A 238 7.70 -12.00 -23.87
N ALA A 239 8.18 -11.11 -24.75
CA ALA A 239 9.54 -11.18 -25.28
C ALA A 239 10.60 -10.99 -24.17
N LEU A 240 10.44 -9.97 -23.30
CA LEU A 240 11.33 -9.77 -22.15
C LEU A 240 11.29 -10.95 -21.18
N ASP A 241 10.12 -11.56 -20.99
CA ASP A 241 9.95 -12.71 -20.11
C ASP A 241 10.65 -13.95 -20.67
N ALA A 242 10.55 -14.17 -21.97
CA ALA A 242 11.29 -15.22 -22.66
C ALA A 242 12.81 -15.01 -22.59
N GLU A 243 13.29 -13.77 -22.72
CA GLU A 243 14.71 -13.43 -22.54
C GLU A 243 15.17 -13.74 -21.12
N ILE A 244 14.43 -13.30 -20.09
CA ILE A 244 14.75 -13.58 -18.68
C ILE A 244 14.80 -15.10 -18.44
N ALA A 245 13.81 -15.85 -18.92
CA ALA A 245 13.77 -17.30 -18.80
C ALA A 245 14.96 -17.98 -19.51
N GLY A 246 15.43 -17.43 -20.63
CA GLY A 246 16.62 -17.91 -21.35
C GLY A 246 17.94 -17.79 -20.54
N PHE A 247 18.02 -16.86 -19.59
CA PHE A 247 19.18 -16.68 -18.71
C PHE A 247 19.15 -17.56 -17.46
N GLU A 248 17.98 -18.02 -17.01
CA GLU A 248 17.84 -18.87 -15.82
C GLU A 248 18.70 -20.15 -15.83
N PRO A 249 18.76 -20.95 -16.92
CA PRO A 249 19.62 -22.13 -16.93
C PRO A 249 21.11 -21.77 -16.84
N GLN A 250 21.54 -20.66 -17.45
CA GLN A 250 22.93 -20.19 -17.40
C GLN A 250 23.30 -19.74 -15.98
N LEU A 251 22.39 -19.04 -15.32
CA LEU A 251 22.56 -18.57 -13.95
C LEU A 251 22.65 -19.76 -12.97
N ASN A 252 21.79 -20.77 -13.14
CA ASN A 252 21.86 -22.01 -12.36
C ASN A 252 23.18 -22.77 -12.61
N ALA A 253 23.62 -22.88 -13.87
CA ALA A 253 24.89 -23.49 -14.21
C ALA A 253 26.07 -22.75 -13.54
N ALA A 254 26.11 -21.42 -13.65
CA ALA A 254 27.15 -20.59 -13.01
C ALA A 254 27.15 -20.72 -11.48
N LYS A 255 25.97 -20.80 -10.84
CA LYS A 255 25.87 -21.07 -9.40
C LYS A 255 26.45 -22.42 -9.01
N THR A 256 26.13 -23.47 -9.77
CA THR A 256 26.69 -24.81 -9.53
C THR A 256 28.21 -24.84 -9.73
N GLU A 257 28.72 -24.10 -10.70
CA GLU A 257 30.16 -23.97 -10.95
C GLU A 257 30.85 -23.22 -9.80
N VAL A 258 30.32 -22.08 -9.35
CA VAL A 258 30.84 -21.35 -8.19
C VAL A 258 30.88 -22.24 -6.94
N ALA A 259 29.83 -23.03 -6.69
CA ALA A 259 29.80 -23.96 -5.56
C ALA A 259 30.88 -25.04 -5.69
N ALA A 260 31.06 -25.63 -6.87
CA ALA A 260 32.10 -26.62 -7.13
C ALA A 260 33.52 -26.05 -6.96
N LYS A 261 33.77 -24.84 -7.50
CA LYS A 261 35.06 -24.14 -7.37
C LYS A 261 35.35 -23.70 -5.94
N THR A 262 34.32 -23.31 -5.18
CA THR A 262 34.46 -22.97 -3.75
C THR A 262 34.96 -24.18 -2.98
N LYS A 263 34.33 -25.34 -3.18
CA LYS A 263 34.78 -26.60 -2.56
C LYS A 263 36.22 -26.96 -2.95
N ALA A 264 36.58 -26.84 -4.23
CA ALA A 264 37.94 -27.12 -4.69
C ALA A 264 38.99 -26.19 -4.06
N PHE A 265 38.65 -24.90 -3.87
CA PHE A 265 39.48 -23.95 -3.16
C PHE A 265 39.66 -24.33 -1.69
N ASP A 266 38.57 -24.66 -0.99
CA ASP A 266 38.62 -25.07 0.43
C ASP A 266 39.49 -26.32 0.63
N ASP A 267 39.34 -27.32 -0.26
CA ASP A 267 40.15 -28.54 -0.25
C ASP A 267 41.64 -28.23 -0.48
N ALA A 268 41.96 -27.34 -1.43
CA ALA A 268 43.33 -26.92 -1.71
C ALA A 268 43.96 -26.11 -0.57
N ASP A 269 43.21 -25.21 0.06
CA ASP A 269 43.68 -24.42 1.21
C ASP A 269 43.88 -25.31 2.45
N LEU A 270 42.99 -26.29 2.68
CA LEU A 270 43.19 -27.29 3.72
C LEU A 270 44.47 -28.11 3.50
N LEU A 271 44.74 -28.52 2.25
CA LEU A 271 45.97 -29.24 1.91
C LEU A 271 47.21 -28.37 2.14
N ARG A 272 47.17 -27.10 1.72
CA ARG A 272 48.22 -26.10 2.00
C ARG A 272 48.50 -25.98 3.49
N LYS A 273 47.46 -25.78 4.32
CA LYS A 273 47.57 -25.70 5.79
C LYS A 273 48.18 -26.98 6.39
N LYS A 274 47.83 -28.16 5.87
CA LYS A 274 48.41 -29.44 6.30
C LYS A 274 49.91 -29.53 5.99
N HIS A 275 50.35 -29.12 4.80
CA HIS A 275 51.78 -29.13 4.45
C HIS A 275 52.57 -28.08 5.22
N GLU A 276 52.02 -26.88 5.43
CA GLU A 276 52.61 -25.85 6.27
C GLU A 276 52.83 -26.34 7.71
N ALA A 277 51.82 -27.01 8.29
CA ALA A 277 51.93 -27.60 9.62
C ALA A 277 53.00 -28.70 9.70
N ARG A 278 53.13 -29.55 8.66
CA ARG A 278 54.19 -30.56 8.57
C ARG A 278 55.58 -29.92 8.49
N ARG A 279 55.77 -28.90 7.65
CA ARG A 279 57.04 -28.16 7.57
C ARG A 279 57.43 -27.56 8.92
N LYS A 280 56.49 -26.91 9.62
CA LYS A 280 56.72 -26.30 10.94
C LYS A 280 57.13 -27.33 11.99
N ARG A 281 56.59 -28.56 11.94
CA ARG A 281 57.00 -29.66 12.83
C ARG A 281 58.47 -30.05 12.60
N VAL A 282 58.87 -30.26 11.34
CA VAL A 282 60.27 -30.58 11.01
C VAL A 282 61.22 -29.45 11.43
N GLU A 283 60.80 -28.19 11.30
CA GLU A 283 61.58 -27.04 11.76
C GLU A 283 61.74 -26.97 13.29
N ILE A 284 60.78 -27.50 14.06
CA ILE A 284 60.93 -27.68 15.51
C ILE A 284 61.96 -28.78 15.80
N ASP A 285 61.91 -29.90 15.06
CA ASP A 285 62.85 -31.02 15.24
C ASP A 285 64.30 -30.61 14.91
N VAL A 286 64.50 -29.84 13.83
CA VAL A 286 65.80 -29.24 13.48
C VAL A 286 66.31 -28.34 14.61
N ARG A 287 65.47 -27.44 15.14
CA ARG A 287 65.84 -26.55 16.25
C ARG A 287 66.17 -27.34 17.53
N ALA A 288 65.40 -28.38 17.84
CA ALA A 288 65.64 -29.24 18.99
C ALA A 288 66.96 -30.02 18.85
N ALA A 289 67.27 -30.54 17.66
CA ALA A 289 68.53 -31.23 17.38
C ALA A 289 69.75 -30.27 17.45
N GLN A 290 69.60 -29.05 16.93
CA GLN A 290 70.62 -28.00 17.04
C GLN A 290 70.88 -27.60 18.50
N ALA A 291 69.82 -27.44 19.31
CA ALA A 291 69.96 -27.15 20.73
C ALA A 291 70.70 -28.26 21.49
N LYS A 292 70.45 -29.53 21.15
CA LYS A 292 71.19 -30.68 21.71
C LYS A 292 72.67 -30.66 21.33
N LEU A 293 72.99 -30.32 20.08
CA LEU A 293 74.38 -30.21 19.61
C LEU A 293 75.14 -29.07 20.32
N ALA A 294 74.45 -27.97 20.64
CA ALA A 294 75.03 -26.82 21.32
C ALA A 294 75.28 -27.03 22.82
N ALA A 295 74.69 -28.06 23.44
CA ALA A 295 74.90 -28.36 24.85
C ALA A 295 76.34 -28.85 25.10
N ILE A 296 77.05 -28.18 26.03
CA ILE A 296 78.50 -28.26 26.27
C ILE A 296 78.99 -29.68 26.61
N GLU A 297 78.12 -30.54 27.15
CA GLU A 297 78.47 -31.87 27.67
C GLU A 297 78.17 -33.03 26.70
N THR A 298 77.79 -32.79 25.45
CA THR A 298 77.50 -33.89 24.49
C THR A 298 78.76 -34.71 24.17
N PRO A 299 78.78 -36.03 24.45
CA PRO A 299 79.86 -36.93 24.09
C PRO A 299 80.14 -36.92 22.57
N ALA A 300 81.39 -37.15 22.18
CA ALA A 300 81.79 -37.23 20.76
C ALA A 300 80.93 -38.17 19.88
N PRO A 301 80.56 -39.40 20.30
CA PRO A 301 79.67 -40.25 19.48
C PRO A 301 78.27 -39.64 19.31
N ASP A 302 77.75 -38.96 20.32
CA ASP A 302 76.43 -38.34 20.29
C ASP A 302 76.40 -37.09 19.38
N ARG A 303 77.55 -36.39 19.25
CA ARG A 303 77.69 -35.29 18.28
C ARG A 303 77.60 -35.74 16.84
N ALA A 304 78.22 -36.86 16.48
CA ALA A 304 78.14 -37.41 15.12
C ALA A 304 76.71 -37.85 14.77
N GLN A 305 76.02 -38.49 15.71
CA GLN A 305 74.60 -38.84 15.56
C GLN A 305 73.71 -37.60 15.43
N ALA A 306 73.92 -36.58 16.27
CA ALA A 306 73.18 -35.31 16.18
C ALA A 306 73.42 -34.59 14.85
N GLN A 307 74.64 -34.61 14.30
CA GLN A 307 74.94 -34.06 12.98
C GLN A 307 74.21 -34.82 11.86
N ALA A 308 74.19 -36.15 11.91
CA ALA A 308 73.45 -36.97 10.95
C ALA A 308 71.93 -36.71 11.01
N LEU A 309 71.36 -36.57 12.21
CA LEU A 309 69.96 -36.22 12.41
C LEU A 309 69.63 -34.82 11.86
N ILE A 310 70.52 -33.83 12.07
CA ILE A 310 70.37 -32.49 11.50
C ILE A 310 70.38 -32.55 9.97
N ALA A 311 71.32 -33.30 9.37
CA ALA A 311 71.39 -33.44 7.92
C ALA A 311 70.12 -34.08 7.33
N ALA A 312 69.63 -35.17 7.94
CA ALA A 312 68.39 -35.83 7.53
C ALA A 312 67.16 -34.92 7.70
N ALA A 313 67.05 -34.20 8.81
CA ALA A 313 65.95 -33.27 9.06
C ALA A 313 65.98 -32.05 8.14
N ASN A 314 67.16 -31.58 7.72
CA ASN A 314 67.29 -30.53 6.71
C ASN A 314 66.82 -31.01 5.33
N GLN A 315 67.19 -32.23 4.92
CA GLN A 315 66.68 -32.82 3.68
C GLN A 315 65.15 -32.97 3.72
N GLU A 316 64.59 -33.45 4.84
CA GLU A 316 63.14 -33.51 5.01
C GLU A 316 62.52 -32.10 4.95
N ARG A 317 63.11 -31.10 5.61
CA ARG A 317 62.62 -29.71 5.57
C ARG A 317 62.54 -29.18 4.14
N GLU A 318 63.54 -29.44 3.31
CA GLU A 318 63.53 -29.04 1.89
C GLU A 318 62.40 -29.74 1.12
N THR A 319 62.21 -31.04 1.33
CA THR A 319 61.09 -31.77 0.70
C THR A 319 59.73 -31.21 1.12
N ARG A 320 59.53 -30.92 2.41
CA ARG A 320 58.28 -30.32 2.92
C ARG A 320 58.07 -28.90 2.41
N ALA A 321 59.14 -28.12 2.27
CA ALA A 321 59.07 -26.78 1.69
C ALA A 321 58.65 -26.85 0.21
N ALA A 322 59.14 -27.83 -0.56
CA ALA A 322 58.70 -28.05 -1.94
C ALA A 322 57.22 -28.48 -2.01
N GLU A 323 56.79 -29.42 -1.16
CA GLU A 323 55.38 -29.84 -1.05
C GLU A 323 54.45 -28.66 -0.72
N GLU A 324 54.81 -27.83 0.28
CA GLU A 324 54.03 -26.65 0.65
C GLU A 324 53.97 -25.63 -0.49
N LYS A 325 55.07 -25.43 -1.23
CA LYS A 325 55.09 -24.55 -2.39
C LYS A 325 54.12 -25.03 -3.46
N ILE A 326 54.08 -26.34 -3.75
CA ILE A 326 53.15 -26.94 -4.69
C ILE A 326 51.71 -26.74 -4.21
N ALA A 327 51.42 -27.01 -2.93
CA ALA A 327 50.09 -26.84 -2.35
C ALA A 327 49.64 -25.36 -2.35
N THR A 328 50.57 -24.42 -2.11
CA THR A 328 50.29 -22.98 -2.17
C THR A 328 49.95 -22.54 -3.59
N GLN A 329 50.69 -23.00 -4.59
CA GLN A 329 50.36 -22.72 -5.99
C GLN A 329 49.02 -23.34 -6.41
N ALA A 330 48.70 -24.53 -5.91
CA ALA A 330 47.40 -25.15 -6.16
C ALA A 330 46.25 -24.33 -5.55
N ALA A 331 46.40 -23.85 -4.31
CA ALA A 331 45.42 -22.98 -3.66
C ALA A 331 45.23 -21.65 -4.41
N GLN A 332 46.33 -21.01 -4.85
CA GLN A 332 46.27 -19.77 -5.64
C GLN A 332 45.56 -19.96 -6.99
N ARG A 333 45.78 -21.10 -7.67
CA ARG A 333 45.05 -21.42 -8.91
C ARG A 333 43.56 -21.61 -8.65
N ALA A 334 43.21 -22.38 -7.62
CA ALA A 334 41.82 -22.60 -7.24
C ALA A 334 41.10 -21.30 -6.85
N GLU A 335 41.80 -20.39 -6.17
CA GLU A 335 41.30 -19.04 -5.86
C GLU A 335 41.01 -18.22 -7.12
N GLY A 336 41.94 -18.23 -8.09
CA GLY A 336 41.75 -17.56 -9.39
C GLY A 336 40.58 -18.13 -10.19
N GLU A 337 40.41 -19.46 -10.19
CA GLU A 337 39.26 -20.12 -10.82
C GLU A 337 37.93 -19.79 -10.12
N LEU A 338 37.94 -19.71 -8.80
CA LEU A 338 36.76 -19.29 -8.03
C LEU A 338 36.40 -17.81 -8.31
N ALA A 339 37.41 -16.93 -8.36
CA ALA A 339 37.20 -15.52 -8.65
C ALA A 339 36.62 -15.30 -10.06
N THR A 340 37.11 -16.03 -11.06
CA THR A 340 36.58 -15.98 -12.43
C THR A 340 35.15 -16.51 -12.50
N ALA A 341 34.84 -17.64 -11.86
CA ALA A 341 33.47 -18.16 -11.80
C ALA A 341 32.50 -17.19 -11.13
N ARG A 342 32.91 -16.52 -10.03
CA ARG A 342 32.10 -15.49 -9.36
C ARG A 342 31.85 -14.28 -10.26
N ALA A 343 32.85 -13.83 -11.02
CA ALA A 343 32.70 -12.73 -11.97
C ALA A 343 31.68 -13.06 -13.07
N VAL A 344 31.68 -14.30 -13.58
CA VAL A 344 30.69 -14.78 -14.56
C VAL A 344 29.29 -14.78 -13.96
N LEU A 345 29.11 -15.35 -12.76
CA LEU A 345 27.82 -15.36 -12.07
C LEU A 345 27.27 -13.95 -11.89
N HIS A 346 28.10 -13.03 -11.36
CA HIS A 346 27.71 -11.63 -11.18
C HIS A 346 27.33 -10.97 -12.52
N GLY A 347 28.09 -11.24 -13.59
CA GLY A 347 27.76 -10.76 -14.94
C GLY A 347 26.36 -11.19 -15.40
N LEU A 348 26.00 -12.46 -15.20
CA LEU A 348 24.66 -12.97 -15.53
C LEU A 348 23.56 -12.36 -14.64
N GLU A 349 23.81 -12.23 -13.33
CA GLU A 349 22.86 -11.63 -12.39
C GLU A 349 22.55 -10.17 -12.77
N THR A 350 23.56 -9.38 -13.12
CA THR A 350 23.34 -8.00 -13.57
C THR A 350 22.55 -7.90 -14.88
N GLN A 351 22.73 -8.84 -15.82
CA GLN A 351 21.95 -8.89 -17.07
C GLN A 351 20.48 -9.21 -16.79
N VAL A 352 20.20 -10.20 -15.95
CA VAL A 352 18.83 -10.55 -15.53
C VAL A 352 18.17 -9.39 -14.81
N GLU A 353 18.88 -8.72 -13.90
CA GLU A 353 18.36 -7.55 -13.21
C GLU A 353 18.06 -6.39 -14.18
N ALA A 354 18.93 -6.14 -15.16
CA ALA A 354 18.71 -5.14 -16.19
C ALA A 354 17.45 -5.44 -17.02
N LEU A 355 17.20 -6.70 -17.40
CA LEU A 355 15.97 -7.11 -18.08
C LEU A 355 14.73 -6.93 -17.21
N ARG A 356 14.80 -7.29 -15.93
CA ARG A 356 13.71 -7.06 -14.96
C ARG A 356 13.42 -5.57 -14.79
N ASN A 357 14.45 -4.73 -14.80
CA ASN A 357 14.29 -3.27 -14.77
C ASN A 357 13.59 -2.75 -16.03
N LYS A 358 13.98 -3.24 -17.22
CA LYS A 358 13.32 -2.92 -18.49
C LYS A 358 11.85 -3.36 -18.50
N ARG A 359 11.53 -4.54 -17.95
CA ARG A 359 10.14 -5.00 -17.80
C ARG A 359 9.34 -4.05 -16.92
N ARG A 360 9.87 -3.69 -15.75
CA ARG A 360 9.21 -2.75 -14.82
C ARG A 360 9.01 -1.37 -15.44
N SER A 361 9.99 -0.85 -16.20
CA SER A 361 9.84 0.43 -16.88
C SER A 361 8.77 0.37 -17.97
N LEU A 362 8.74 -0.71 -18.76
CA LEU A 362 7.71 -0.94 -19.78
C LEU A 362 6.30 -0.98 -19.16
N GLU A 363 6.13 -1.67 -18.03
CA GLU A 363 4.86 -1.71 -17.29
C GLU A 363 4.43 -0.32 -16.78
N GLN A 364 5.37 0.48 -16.27
CA GLN A 364 5.08 1.85 -15.83
C GLN A 364 4.69 2.76 -16.99
N GLU A 365 5.40 2.68 -18.11
CA GLU A 365 5.08 3.43 -19.33
C GLU A 365 3.70 3.05 -19.87
N PHE A 366 3.40 1.75 -19.92
CA PHE A 366 2.10 1.24 -20.34
C PHE A 366 0.98 1.67 -19.39
N SER A 367 1.20 1.65 -18.08
CA SER A 367 0.21 2.12 -17.09
C SER A 367 -0.14 3.60 -17.29
N ARG A 368 0.88 4.46 -17.50
CA ARG A 368 0.67 5.89 -17.79
C ARG A 368 -0.06 6.10 -19.12
N ALA A 369 0.36 5.42 -20.19
CA ALA A 369 -0.27 5.53 -21.50
C ALA A 369 -1.69 4.97 -21.51
N GLY A 370 -1.92 3.86 -20.79
CA GLY A 370 -3.21 3.21 -20.60
C GLY A 370 -4.22 4.11 -19.90
N ALA A 371 -3.81 4.83 -18.84
CA ALA A 371 -4.66 5.81 -18.16
C ALA A 371 -5.16 6.90 -19.13
N VAL A 372 -4.25 7.53 -19.89
CA VAL A 372 -4.61 8.59 -20.85
C VAL A 372 -5.53 8.06 -21.96
N ARG A 373 -5.26 6.87 -22.50
CA ARG A 373 -6.08 6.28 -23.56
C ARG A 373 -7.46 5.84 -23.06
N THR A 374 -7.54 5.24 -21.87
CA THR A 374 -8.84 4.87 -21.27
C THR A 374 -9.68 6.10 -20.94
N GLU A 375 -9.07 7.19 -20.47
CA GLU A 375 -9.75 8.49 -20.34
C GLU A 375 -10.24 9.01 -21.69
N GLY A 376 -9.44 8.85 -22.75
CA GLY A 376 -9.82 9.16 -24.12
C GLY A 376 -11.05 8.38 -24.61
N VAL A 377 -11.08 7.07 -24.39
CA VAL A 377 -12.26 6.23 -24.71
C VAL A 377 -13.46 6.67 -23.89
N GLN A 378 -13.32 6.88 -22.57
CA GLN A 378 -14.40 7.36 -21.72
C GLN A 378 -14.93 8.73 -22.14
N ALA A 379 -14.06 9.65 -22.58
CA ALA A 379 -14.45 10.96 -23.08
C ALA A 379 -15.27 10.84 -24.38
N ALA A 380 -14.84 10.00 -25.33
CA ALA A 380 -15.60 9.75 -26.56
C ALA A 380 -16.95 9.08 -26.27
N SER A 381 -16.99 8.12 -25.34
CA SER A 381 -18.26 7.47 -24.95
C SER A 381 -19.20 8.44 -24.23
N LYS A 382 -18.67 9.39 -23.44
CA LYS A 382 -19.46 10.48 -22.84
C LYS A 382 -20.02 11.43 -23.91
N GLU A 383 -19.24 11.75 -24.94
CA GLU A 383 -19.70 12.56 -26.07
C GLU A 383 -20.85 11.88 -26.82
N LEU A 384 -20.69 10.59 -27.17
CA LEU A 384 -21.74 9.79 -27.78
C LEU A 384 -23.00 9.75 -26.91
N ARG A 385 -22.84 9.51 -25.60
CA ARG A 385 -23.97 9.52 -24.64
C ARG A 385 -24.64 10.90 -24.58
N GLY A 386 -23.87 11.98 -24.65
CA GLY A 386 -24.37 13.36 -24.71
C GLY A 386 -25.25 13.60 -25.93
N VAL A 387 -24.79 13.18 -27.11
CA VAL A 387 -25.55 13.29 -28.37
C VAL A 387 -26.86 12.48 -28.30
N LEU A 388 -26.82 11.24 -27.80
CA LEU A 388 -28.01 10.41 -27.61
C LEU A 388 -29.01 11.03 -26.62
N LEU A 389 -28.49 11.63 -25.56
CA LEU A 389 -29.30 12.34 -24.56
C LEU A 389 -29.97 13.59 -25.15
N GLU A 390 -29.28 14.36 -25.99
CA GLU A 390 -29.87 15.50 -26.71
C GLU A 390 -30.99 15.07 -27.65
N ILE A 391 -30.80 13.96 -28.35
CA ILE A 391 -31.83 13.35 -29.19
C ILE A 391 -33.05 12.97 -28.35
N GLY A 392 -32.84 12.26 -27.22
CA GLY A 392 -33.92 11.93 -26.29
C GLY A 392 -34.67 13.17 -25.81
N ARG A 393 -33.95 14.26 -25.48
CA ARG A 393 -34.54 15.53 -25.03
C ARG A 393 -35.38 16.22 -26.10
N LYS A 394 -34.98 16.17 -27.38
CA LYS A 394 -35.77 16.77 -28.46
C LYS A 394 -36.98 15.93 -28.85
N THR A 395 -36.91 14.61 -28.71
CA THR A 395 -37.91 13.69 -29.26
C THR A 395 -38.93 13.16 -28.25
N TRP A 396 -38.72 13.33 -26.94
CA TRP A 396 -39.62 12.73 -25.93
C TRP A 396 -41.04 13.31 -25.91
N LYS A 397 -41.23 14.59 -26.29
CA LYS A 397 -42.56 15.24 -26.37
C LYS A 397 -43.27 15.05 -27.71
N GLY A 398 -42.57 14.54 -28.71
CA GLY A 398 -43.03 14.47 -30.09
C GLY A 398 -41.84 14.18 -30.99
N GLY A 399 -41.76 12.97 -31.50
CA GLY A 399 -40.67 12.49 -32.33
C GLY A 399 -41.15 11.38 -33.26
N PRO A 400 -40.27 10.85 -34.12
CA PRO A 400 -40.64 9.79 -35.05
C PRO A 400 -41.09 8.54 -34.27
N ASP A 401 -42.11 7.85 -34.79
CA ASP A 401 -42.63 6.64 -34.17
C ASP A 401 -41.72 5.45 -34.48
N ALA A 402 -41.25 4.80 -33.43
CA ALA A 402 -40.46 3.58 -33.49
C ALA A 402 -41.11 2.53 -32.57
N PRO A 403 -41.03 1.23 -32.90
CA PRO A 403 -41.53 0.17 -32.02
C PRO A 403 -40.98 0.31 -30.60
N GLY A 404 -41.86 0.48 -29.61
CA GLY A 404 -41.49 0.64 -28.20
C GLY A 404 -41.12 2.07 -27.76
N ALA A 405 -41.13 3.05 -28.66
CA ALA A 405 -40.83 4.44 -28.31
C ALA A 405 -41.82 5.01 -27.27
N ASP A 406 -43.10 4.68 -27.37
CA ASP A 406 -44.14 5.19 -26.45
C ASP A 406 -43.91 4.74 -25.00
N MET A 407 -43.50 3.49 -24.79
CA MET A 407 -43.15 2.97 -23.47
C MET A 407 -41.93 3.70 -22.88
N ARG A 408 -40.92 4.00 -23.71
CA ARG A 408 -39.73 4.75 -23.28
C ARG A 408 -40.05 6.23 -23.00
N ARG A 409 -40.88 6.88 -23.84
CA ARG A 409 -41.39 8.25 -23.62
C ARG A 409 -42.15 8.35 -22.31
N LYS A 410 -43.03 7.38 -22.00
CA LYS A 410 -43.72 7.30 -20.70
C LYS A 410 -42.72 7.17 -19.55
N GLY A 411 -41.73 6.29 -19.66
CA GLY A 411 -40.67 6.14 -18.65
C GLY A 411 -39.85 7.42 -18.43
N VAL A 412 -39.59 8.21 -19.48
CA VAL A 412 -38.96 9.54 -19.38
C VAL A 412 -39.88 10.51 -18.63
N ALA A 413 -41.17 10.55 -18.97
CA ALA A 413 -42.15 11.42 -18.31
C ALA A 413 -42.27 11.12 -16.81
N ASP A 414 -42.34 9.84 -16.43
CA ASP A 414 -42.38 9.39 -15.03
C ASP A 414 -41.11 9.82 -14.27
N ALA A 415 -39.93 9.66 -14.90
CA ALA A 415 -38.67 10.10 -14.31
C ALA A 415 -38.59 11.62 -14.14
N MET A 416 -39.08 12.40 -15.11
CA MET A 416 -39.17 13.85 -14.99
C MET A 416 -40.12 14.28 -13.87
N ALA A 417 -41.28 13.61 -13.73
CA ALA A 417 -42.21 13.87 -12.64
C ALA A 417 -41.58 13.58 -11.27
N GLN A 418 -40.79 12.50 -11.16
CA GLN A 418 -40.05 12.18 -9.95
C GLN A 418 -39.02 13.26 -9.57
N VAL A 419 -38.23 13.74 -10.55
CA VAL A 419 -37.28 14.84 -10.32
C VAL A 419 -38.01 16.10 -9.85
N LYS A 420 -39.12 16.47 -10.52
CA LYS A 420 -39.92 17.64 -10.13
C LYS A 420 -40.46 17.50 -8.70
N LYS A 421 -40.97 16.33 -8.32
CA LYS A 421 -41.43 16.05 -6.95
C LYS A 421 -40.31 16.25 -5.92
N LEU A 422 -39.12 15.71 -6.18
CA LEU A 422 -37.98 15.85 -5.26
C LEU A 422 -37.47 17.31 -5.18
N GLN A 423 -37.52 18.07 -6.27
CA GLN A 423 -37.21 19.50 -6.26
C GLN A 423 -38.19 20.30 -5.39
N ILE A 424 -39.49 19.98 -5.47
CA ILE A 424 -40.50 20.55 -4.57
C ILE A 424 -40.17 20.20 -3.10
N ASP A 425 -39.83 18.95 -2.82
CA ASP A 425 -39.43 18.53 -1.47
C ASP A 425 -38.17 19.26 -0.99
N LEU A 426 -37.18 19.49 -1.86
CA LEU A 426 -35.98 20.27 -1.55
C LEU A 426 -36.36 21.71 -1.15
N GLU A 427 -37.21 22.36 -1.93
CA GLU A 427 -37.68 23.72 -1.63
C GLU A 427 -38.45 23.78 -0.31
N LYS A 428 -39.30 22.79 -0.01
CA LYS A 428 -39.97 22.67 1.30
C LYS A 428 -38.97 22.62 2.45
N HIS A 429 -37.91 21.80 2.34
CA HIS A 429 -36.86 21.71 3.38
C HIS A 429 -36.06 23.02 3.52
N VAL A 430 -35.75 23.70 2.41
CA VAL A 430 -35.07 25.00 2.42
C VAL A 430 -35.94 26.07 3.09
N ARG A 431 -37.23 26.16 2.75
CA ARG A 431 -38.18 27.08 3.41
C ARG A 431 -38.36 26.74 4.89
N ALA A 432 -38.43 25.45 5.25
CA ALA A 432 -38.54 25.00 6.64
C ALA A 432 -37.32 25.36 7.48
N LEU A 433 -36.11 25.34 6.92
CA LEU A 433 -34.90 25.84 7.60
C LEU A 433 -34.99 27.34 7.90
N GLY A 434 -35.60 28.12 6.99
CA GLY A 434 -35.78 29.57 7.12
C GLY A 434 -36.98 29.98 8.00
N ALA A 435 -37.90 29.07 8.30
CA ALA A 435 -39.15 29.37 9.00
C ALA A 435 -38.99 29.67 10.51
N ALA A 436 -37.82 29.44 11.10
CA ALA A 436 -37.56 29.75 12.50
C ALA A 436 -37.46 31.26 12.73
N ASP A 437 -37.99 31.76 13.86
CA ASP A 437 -37.74 33.13 14.30
C ASP A 437 -36.28 33.29 14.74
N GLN A 438 -35.45 33.77 13.81
CA GLN A 438 -34.03 34.00 14.01
C GLN A 438 -33.74 34.97 15.17
N SER A 439 -34.68 35.88 15.48
CA SER A 439 -34.49 36.85 16.56
C SER A 439 -34.55 36.17 17.93
N SER A 440 -35.52 35.29 18.13
CA SER A 440 -35.68 34.49 19.35
C SER A 440 -34.55 33.47 19.51
N VAL A 441 -34.12 32.82 18.44
CA VAL A 441 -32.98 31.87 18.49
C VAL A 441 -31.69 32.57 18.92
N ARG A 442 -31.38 33.75 18.34
CA ARG A 442 -30.19 34.53 18.71
C ARG A 442 -30.22 34.98 20.17
N LYS A 443 -31.37 35.46 20.65
CA LYS A 443 -31.56 35.84 22.06
C LYS A 443 -31.34 34.63 22.98
N GLY A 444 -31.95 33.49 22.68
CA GLY A 444 -31.81 32.26 23.46
C GLY A 444 -30.36 31.75 23.53
N LEU A 445 -29.65 31.75 22.39
CA LEU A 445 -28.23 31.38 22.34
C LEU A 445 -27.33 32.36 23.10
N ALA A 446 -27.59 33.67 23.02
CA ALA A 446 -26.85 34.67 23.77
C ALA A 446 -27.04 34.50 25.29
N ILE A 447 -28.27 34.27 25.75
CA ILE A 447 -28.57 34.00 27.16
C ILE A 447 -27.89 32.70 27.61
N LEU A 448 -27.97 31.63 26.82
CA LEU A 448 -27.30 30.37 27.12
C LEU A 448 -25.78 30.54 27.22
N GLY A 449 -25.18 31.28 26.29
CA GLY A 449 -23.74 31.59 26.30
C GLY A 449 -23.33 32.38 27.53
N ALA A 450 -24.11 33.40 27.92
CA ALA A 450 -23.88 34.17 29.13
C ALA A 450 -23.99 33.32 30.40
N ALA A 451 -24.98 32.41 30.47
CA ALA A 451 -25.15 31.49 31.59
C ALA A 451 -23.97 30.50 31.71
N VAL A 452 -23.52 29.91 30.60
CA VAL A 452 -22.33 29.02 30.57
C VAL A 452 -21.08 29.77 30.99
N PHE A 453 -20.86 31.00 30.48
CA PHE A 453 -19.73 31.84 30.87
C PHE A 453 -19.75 32.17 32.37
N LEU A 454 -20.93 32.48 32.93
CA LEU A 454 -21.10 32.71 34.37
C LEU A 454 -20.75 31.47 35.19
N VAL A 455 -21.23 30.28 34.78
CA VAL A 455 -20.91 29.01 35.47
C VAL A 455 -19.42 28.71 35.43
N ILE A 456 -18.77 28.90 34.27
CA ILE A 456 -17.31 28.74 34.13
C ILE A 456 -16.57 29.76 35.00
N GLY A 457 -17.01 31.02 34.99
CA GLY A 457 -16.45 32.09 35.83
C GLY A 457 -16.55 31.79 37.32
N LEU A 458 -17.71 31.33 37.80
CA LEU A 458 -17.91 30.88 39.18
C LEU A 458 -17.03 29.66 39.51
N PHE A 459 -16.90 28.70 38.59
CA PHE A 459 -16.03 27.54 38.79
C PHE A 459 -14.56 27.93 38.90
N VAL A 460 -14.09 28.85 38.04
CA VAL A 460 -12.72 29.38 38.09
C VAL A 460 -12.51 30.18 39.38
N ALA A 461 -13.44 31.05 39.77
CA ALA A 461 -13.39 31.80 41.01
C ALA A 461 -13.36 30.88 42.24
N TRP A 462 -14.24 29.86 42.26
CA TRP A 462 -14.26 28.83 43.30
C TRP A 462 -12.94 28.04 43.37
N ARG A 463 -12.39 27.67 42.21
CA ARG A 463 -11.09 26.99 42.11
C ARG A 463 -9.98 27.89 42.66
N ALA A 464 -9.96 29.18 42.29
CA ALA A 464 -9.00 30.16 42.76
C ALA A 464 -9.09 30.39 44.28
N LEU A 465 -10.30 30.47 44.83
CA LEU A 465 -10.55 30.53 46.28
C LEU A 465 -10.03 29.28 47.00
N ARG A 466 -10.17 28.09 46.39
CA ARG A 466 -9.72 26.82 46.98
C ARG A 466 -8.22 26.58 46.83
N SER A 467 -7.61 27.09 45.77
CA SER A 467 -6.16 27.02 45.51
C SER A 467 -5.38 28.17 46.14
N ASN A 468 -6.02 29.02 46.95
CA ASN A 468 -5.37 30.14 47.60
C ASN A 468 -4.24 29.63 48.53
N PRO A 469 -2.96 29.89 48.22
CA PRO A 469 -1.82 29.38 48.97
C PRO A 469 -1.66 30.04 50.34
N TYR A 470 -2.45 31.08 50.64
CA TYR A 470 -2.48 31.76 51.94
C TYR A 470 -3.39 31.05 52.96
N ARG A 471 -3.40 29.71 52.99
CA ARG A 471 -3.98 28.98 54.13
C ARG A 471 -2.92 29.01 55.24
N PRO A 472 -3.17 29.67 56.39
CA PRO A 472 -2.19 29.77 57.46
C PRO A 472 -1.72 28.37 57.91
N PRO A 473 -0.43 28.19 58.21
CA PRO A 473 0.19 26.87 58.49
C PRO A 473 -0.47 26.10 59.63
N ASP A 474 -1.20 26.79 60.50
CA ASP A 474 -1.86 26.27 61.70
C ASP A 474 -3.06 25.36 61.38
N GLN A 475 -3.56 25.36 60.13
CA GLN A 475 -4.70 24.55 59.68
C GLN A 475 -4.32 23.43 58.69
N GLN A 476 -3.04 23.12 58.53
CA GLN A 476 -2.67 21.91 57.80
C GLN A 476 -3.11 20.68 58.61
N PRO A 477 -3.97 19.80 58.07
CA PRO A 477 -4.29 18.56 58.77
C PRO A 477 -2.97 17.82 58.96
N LYS A 478 -2.57 17.60 60.23
CA LYS A 478 -1.46 16.71 60.57
C LYS A 478 -1.70 15.41 59.81
N SER A 479 -0.96 15.21 58.72
CA SER A 479 -0.91 13.92 58.05
C SER A 479 -0.40 12.95 59.11
N MET A 480 -1.30 12.16 59.68
CA MET A 480 -0.91 11.04 60.51
C MET A 480 -0.06 10.15 59.60
N ILE A 481 1.25 10.24 59.80
CA ILE A 481 2.24 9.34 59.24
C ILE A 481 1.91 7.98 59.85
N VAL A 482 1.08 7.20 59.15
CA VAL A 482 0.86 5.79 59.48
C VAL A 482 2.15 5.09 59.07
N HIS A 483 3.03 4.87 60.04
CA HIS A 483 4.23 4.05 59.87
C HIS A 483 3.81 2.64 59.43
N PRO A 484 4.28 2.14 58.28
CA PRO A 484 4.14 0.72 57.94
C PRO A 484 5.03 -0.08 58.90
N SER A 485 4.41 -0.88 59.77
CA SER A 485 5.15 -1.84 60.59
C SER A 485 5.67 -2.96 59.69
N HIS A 486 7.00 -3.08 59.63
CA HIS A 486 7.67 -4.27 59.12
C HIS A 486 7.28 -5.47 60.02
N ARG A 487 6.57 -6.45 59.46
CA ARG A 487 6.57 -7.82 59.99
C ARG A 487 7.62 -8.61 59.22
N ALA A 488 8.46 -9.29 60.01
CA ALA A 488 9.45 -10.27 59.60
C ALA A 488 8.80 -11.55 59.06
#